data_AF-A0A0B2PCZ4-F1
#
_entry.id   AF-A0A0B2PCZ4-F1
#
_cell.length_a   1.000
_cell.length_b   1.000
_cell.length_c   1.000
_cell.angle_alpha   90.00
_cell.angle_beta   90.00
_cell.angle_gamma   90.00
#
_symmetry.space_group_name_H-M   'P 1'
#
loop_
_entity.id
_entity.type
_entity.pdbx_description
1 polymer ?
#
loop_
_entity_poly.entity_id
_entity_poly.type
_entity_poly.pdbx_seq_one_letter_code
_entity_poly.pdbx_strand_id
1 'polypeptide(L)' 'MRPLHDYRDEVKKVKDHMGRDWLCQVQHSFCEGNACVDDLTRMGVTIGGGWALLTEPPLEIMTHLLADSH' A
#
# COMPACT_ATOMS: atom_id res chain seq x y z
N MET A 1 23.78 -5.43 -2.45
CA MET A 1 23.03 -4.20 -2.12
C MET A 1 22.68 -3.54 -3.45
N ARG A 2 21.40 -3.45 -3.83
CA ARG A 2 21.04 -2.79 -5.10
C ARG A 2 21.26 -1.28 -4.97
N PRO A 3 21.75 -0.58 -6.01
CA PRO A 3 21.98 0.86 -5.93
C PRO A 3 20.69 1.63 -5.64
N LEU A 4 20.75 2.64 -4.77
CA LEU A 4 19.63 3.56 -4.47
C LEU A 4 19.03 4.24 -5.72
N HIS A 5 19.80 4.30 -6.82
CA HIS A 5 19.36 4.87 -8.09
C HIS A 5 18.22 4.08 -8.75
N ASP A 6 18.09 2.77 -8.48
CA ASP A 6 17.07 1.91 -9.11
C ASP A 6 15.64 2.28 -8.71
N TYR A 7 15.45 2.84 -7.51
CA TYR A 7 14.13 3.23 -7.02
C TYR A 7 13.71 4.64 -7.44
N ARG A 8 14.65 5.47 -7.88
CA ARG A 8 14.37 6.87 -8.25
C ARG A 8 13.40 6.94 -9.41
N ASP A 9 13.60 6.10 -10.42
CA ASP A 9 12.76 6.09 -11.62
C ASP A 9 11.36 5.58 -11.32
N GLU A 10 11.23 4.56 -10.46
CA GLU A 10 9.93 4.06 -10.01
C GLU A 10 9.19 5.09 -9.17
N VAL A 11 9.85 5.74 -8.21
CA VAL A 11 9.26 6.82 -7.42
C VAL A 11 8.83 7.98 -8.33
N LYS A 12 9.62 8.32 -9.35
CA LYS A 12 9.26 9.34 -10.33
C LYS A 12 8.02 8.95 -11.14
N LYS A 13 7.95 7.71 -11.65
CA LYS A 13 6.77 7.22 -12.38
C LYS A 13 5.50 7.30 -11.53
N VAL A 14 5.58 6.89 -10.26
CA VAL A 14 4.44 6.95 -9.33
C VAL A 14 4.00 8.40 -9.10
N LYS A 15 4.94 9.32 -8.84
CA LYS A 15 4.63 10.75 -8.67
C LYS A 15 4.01 11.38 -9.93
N ASP A 16 4.61 11.10 -11.09
CA ASP A 16 4.14 11.61 -12.38
C ASP A 16 2.77 11.04 -12.77
N HIS A 17 2.38 9.87 -12.23
CA HIS A 17 1.05 9.30 -12.40
C HIS A 17 0.03 9.94 -11.45
N MET A 18 0.35 9.99 -10.16
CA MET A 18 -0.54 10.58 -9.14
C MET A 18 -0.85 12.06 -9.39
N GLY A 19 0.15 12.84 -9.82
CA GLY A 19 0.01 14.27 -10.06
C GLY A 19 -0.74 14.68 -11.32
N ARG A 20 -1.20 13.73 -12.15
CA ARG A 20 -1.99 14.02 -13.36
C ARG A 20 -3.45 14.35 -13.02
N ASP A 21 -4.02 13.57 -12.12
CA ASP A 21 -5.45 13.61 -11.85
C ASP A 21 -5.73 14.23 -10.48
N TRP A 22 -4.83 14.07 -9.49
CA TRP A 22 -5.06 14.51 -8.11
C TRP A 22 -3.89 15.31 -7.53
N LEU A 23 -4.21 16.27 -6.65
CA LEU A 23 -3.21 16.94 -5.81
C LEU A 23 -2.86 16.01 -4.64
N CYS A 24 -1.83 15.18 -4.81
CA CYS A 24 -1.43 14.21 -3.79
C CYS A 24 -0.34 14.77 -2.87
N GLN A 25 -0.47 14.51 -1.56
CA GLN A 25 0.61 14.71 -0.58
C GLN A 25 1.08 13.35 -0.07
N VAL A 26 2.40 13.11 -0.09
CA VAL A 26 2.99 11.92 0.53
C VAL A 26 3.32 12.27 1.98
N GLN A 27 2.63 11.63 2.91
CA GLN A 27 2.92 11.73 4.35
C GLN A 27 3.47 10.40 4.84
N HIS A 28 4.52 10.46 5.65
CA HIS A 28 5.08 9.28 6.30
C HIS A 28 4.32 9.04 7.61
N SER A 29 3.66 7.90 7.74
CA SER A 29 3.05 7.43 8.99
C SER A 29 3.83 6.25 9.56
N PHE A 30 3.66 6.00 10.86
CA PHE A 30 4.12 4.76 11.47
C PHE A 30 3.24 3.59 11.02
N CYS A 31 3.80 2.37 10.98
CA CYS A 31 3.10 1.14 10.60
C CYS A 31 1.73 0.97 11.28
N GLU A 32 1.64 1.31 12.56
CA GLU A 32 0.38 1.22 13.33
C GLU A 32 -0.74 2.08 12.76
N GLY A 33 -0.41 3.24 12.16
CA GLY A 33 -1.37 4.11 11.49
C GLY A 33 -1.76 3.65 10.08
N ASN A 34 -1.19 2.54 9.58
CA ASN A 34 -1.45 1.96 8.27
C ASN A 34 -1.55 0.42 8.34
N ALA A 35 -1.98 -0.13 9.49
CA ALA A 35 -1.94 -1.57 9.75
C ALA A 35 -2.67 -2.42 8.70
N CYS A 36 -3.80 -1.92 8.15
CA CYS A 36 -4.51 -2.53 7.02
C CYS A 36 -3.58 -2.80 5.81
N VAL A 37 -2.74 -1.83 5.45
CA VAL A 37 -1.84 -1.90 4.30
C VAL A 37 -0.73 -2.92 4.54
N ASP A 38 -0.20 -2.97 5.76
CA ASP A 38 0.86 -3.91 6.14
C ASP A 38 0.37 -5.36 6.06
N ASP A 39 -0.84 -5.63 6.57
CA ASP A 39 -1.43 -6.97 6.53
C ASP A 39 -1.83 -7.39 5.11
N LEU A 40 -2.40 -6.48 4.31
CA LEU A 40 -2.67 -6.75 2.88
C LEU A 40 -1.38 -7.04 2.11
N THR A 41 -0.32 -6.26 2.35
CA THR A 41 0.98 -6.47 1.71
C THR A 41 1.56 -7.83 2.09
N ARG A 42 1.49 -8.20 3.37
CA ARG A 42 1.95 -9.51 3.85
C ARG A 42 1.16 -10.65 3.21
N MET A 43 -0.17 -10.55 3.15
CA MET A 43 -1.01 -11.55 2.49
C MET A 43 -0.66 -11.70 1.01
N GLY A 44 -0.56 -10.59 0.28
CA GLY A 44 -0.23 -10.61 -1.15
C GLY A 44 1.12 -11.27 -1.44
N VAL A 45 2.15 -10.96 -0.64
CA VAL A 45 3.47 -11.62 -0.76
C VAL A 45 3.38 -13.11 -0.47
N THR A 46 2.63 -13.50 0.56
CA THR A 46 2.51 -14.89 1.01
C THR A 46 1.77 -15.77 0.00
N ILE A 47 0.72 -15.24 -0.64
CA ILE A 47 -0.07 -15.96 -1.63
C ILE A 47 0.75 -16.27 -2.88
N GLY A 48 1.79 -15.45 -3.18
CA GLY A 48 2.69 -15.65 -4.31
C GLY A 48 2.01 -15.65 -5.68
N GLY A 49 0.73 -15.27 -5.71
CA GLY A 49 -0.12 -15.24 -6.90
C GLY A 49 -0.04 -13.91 -7.65
N GLY A 50 -0.62 -13.89 -8.84
CA GLY A 50 -0.81 -12.67 -9.62
C GLY A 50 -1.83 -11.71 -8.98
N TRP A 51 -2.31 -10.76 -9.77
CA TRP A 51 -3.30 -9.78 -9.34
C TRP A 51 -4.60 -10.47 -8.90
N ALA A 52 -5.03 -10.26 -7.65
CA ALA A 52 -6.24 -10.85 -7.08
C ALA A 52 -7.25 -9.73 -6.73
N LEU A 53 -8.48 -9.87 -7.21
CA LEU A 53 -9.58 -8.98 -6.84
C LEU A 53 -10.29 -9.54 -5.62
N LEU A 54 -10.28 -8.80 -4.51
CA LEU A 54 -11.02 -9.13 -3.30
C LEU A 54 -12.38 -8.43 -3.35
N THR A 55 -13.47 -9.21 -3.40
CA THR A 55 -14.84 -8.67 -3.38
C THR A 55 -15.34 -8.36 -1.97
N GLU A 56 -14.71 -8.96 -0.96
CA GLU A 56 -14.99 -8.76 0.46
C GLU A 56 -13.66 -8.57 1.22
N PRO A 57 -13.63 -7.77 2.30
CA PRO A 57 -12.42 -7.57 3.07
C PRO A 57 -12.00 -8.88 3.79
N PRO A 58 -10.71 -9.27 3.74
CA PRO A 58 -10.20 -10.39 4.51
C PRO A 58 -10.43 -10.20 6.01
N LEU A 59 -10.69 -11.32 6.71
CA LEU A 59 -10.94 -11.29 8.15
C LEU A 59 -9.77 -10.68 8.93
N GLU A 60 -8.56 -10.91 8.44
CA GLU A 60 -7.28 -10.44 8.99
C GLU A 60 -7.22 -8.92 9.11
N ILE A 61 -7.92 -8.17 8.25
CA ILE A 61 -7.93 -6.70 8.27
C ILE A 61 -9.19 -6.10 8.87
N MET A 62 -10.20 -6.91 9.21
CA MET A 62 -11.48 -6.40 9.71
C MET A 62 -11.34 -5.61 11.01
N THR A 63 -10.44 -6.04 11.91
CA THR A 63 -10.16 -5.33 13.17
C THR A 63 -9.58 -3.94 12.92
N HIS A 64 -8.68 -3.81 11.95
CA HIS A 64 -8.07 -2.54 11.57
C HIS A 64 -9.09 -1.62 10.87
N LEU A 65 -9.91 -2.16 9.97
CA LEU A 65 -10.98 -1.41 9.30
C LEU A 65 -12.02 -0.87 10.29
N LEU A 66 -12.36 -1.63 11.33
CA LEU A 66 -13.26 -1.16 12.38
C LEU A 66 -12.63 -0.05 13.22
N ALA A 67 -11.32 -0.11 13.47
CA ALA A 67 -10.60 0.94 14.20
C ALA A 67 -10.57 2.28 13.44
N ASP A 68 -10.48 2.24 12.11
CA ASP A 68 -10.48 3.44 11.25
C ASP A 68 -11.88 4.06 11.05
N SER A 69 -12.95 3.36 11.47
CA SER A 69 -14.34 3.80 11.28
C SER A 69 -14.86 4.82 12.31
N HIS A 70 -13.99 5.29 13.23
CA HIS A 70 -14.31 6.16 14.36
C HIS A 70 -13.75 7.59 14.24
#